data_AF-A0A3B0PAG0-F1
#
_entry.id   AF-A0A3B0PAG0-F1
#
_cell.length_a   1.000
_cell.length_b   1.000
_cell.length_c   1.000
_cell.angle_alpha   90.00
_cell.angle_beta   90.00
_cell.angle_gamma   90.00
#
_symmetry.space_group_name_H-M   'P 1'
#
loop_
_entity.id
_entity.type
_entity.pdbx_description
1 polymer ?
#
loop_
_entity_poly.entity_id
_entity_poly.type
_entity_poly.pdbx_seq_one_letter_code
_entity_poly.pdbx_strand_id
1 'polypeptide(L)'
;MFNKYEDLLNFAIVAQKLFTNSANNQNDLHIVGMDFSTVTLKTSVFPIVGNDYSKSLEAPSKVAGTNKVSYNSLSTTGSPAQVAARTVYNKLKDAAGSGAVVLQPLGQYSSGKQIYHNFALSIGSTAGYLYNFIDDIAASALRFTFDSSLDKFSFDDNDNPAASNYNNRYFVSFKQGSEYLSASAKDKNKTNEVLLSFGKNNNALIASGGKTASGSDFHMVDVESDQALKTALAEVTKDDNQENYKLLILRQSSNDDNQLATMKAKVMNLASKDTKKELVYAGVAKGGSSSRPRNAVLVFVKTSNNNFVKTDLEKYGKQLGASVSQLTSANSLNKSELVVMNAPGKW
;
A
#
# COMPACT_ATOMS: atom_id res chain seq x y z
N MET A 1 -6.01 26.41 -13.70
CA MET A 1 -4.85 25.51 -13.55
C MET A 1 -3.80 26.24 -12.72
N PHE A 2 -3.24 25.64 -11.66
CA PHE A 2 -2.43 26.36 -10.65
C PHE A 2 -0.94 26.39 -11.00
N ASN A 3 -0.34 27.58 -11.04
CA ASN A 3 1.11 27.76 -11.26
C ASN A 3 1.92 27.85 -9.95
N LYS A 4 1.23 28.06 -8.83
CA LYS A 4 1.78 28.24 -7.49
C LYS A 4 1.18 27.23 -6.53
N TYR A 5 2.00 26.67 -5.64
CA TYR A 5 1.53 25.80 -4.57
C TYR A 5 0.60 26.54 -3.61
N GLU A 6 0.87 27.81 -3.30
CA GLU A 6 0.00 28.56 -2.39
C GLU A 6 -1.43 28.67 -2.90
N ASP A 7 -1.62 28.95 -4.19
CA ASP A 7 -2.94 29.06 -4.82
C ASP A 7 -3.69 27.73 -4.81
N LEU A 8 -2.98 26.62 -5.10
CA LEU A 8 -3.54 25.27 -5.02
C LEU A 8 -4.01 24.94 -3.60
N LEU A 9 -3.19 25.22 -2.59
CA LEU A 9 -3.51 24.95 -1.19
C LEU A 9 -4.67 25.80 -0.69
N ASN A 10 -4.71 27.09 -1.06
CA ASN A 10 -5.84 27.98 -0.74
C ASN A 10 -7.14 27.50 -1.38
N PHE A 11 -7.09 27.14 -2.67
CA PHE A 11 -8.23 26.54 -3.36
C PHE A 11 -8.71 25.27 -2.65
N ALA A 12 -7.78 24.38 -2.28
CA ALA A 12 -8.11 23.14 -1.59
C ALA A 12 -8.84 23.40 -0.26
N ILE A 13 -8.35 24.34 0.56
CA ILE A 13 -8.99 24.72 1.82
C ILE A 13 -10.42 25.24 1.59
N VAL A 14 -10.62 26.09 0.57
CA VAL A 14 -11.94 26.64 0.26
C VAL A 14 -12.87 25.55 -0.28
N ALA A 15 -12.39 24.72 -1.20
CA ALA A 15 -13.17 23.64 -1.80
C ALA A 15 -13.58 22.57 -0.78
N GLN A 16 -12.70 22.24 0.19
CA GLN A 16 -13.04 21.27 1.25
C GLN A 16 -14.27 21.71 2.04
N LYS A 17 -14.48 23.01 2.25
CA LYS A 17 -15.64 23.55 2.98
C LYS A 17 -16.97 23.30 2.26
N LEU A 18 -16.96 23.01 0.96
CA LEU A 18 -18.17 22.67 0.22
C LEU A 18 -18.65 21.24 0.53
N PHE A 19 -17.78 20.38 1.06
CA PHE A 19 -18.12 19.01 1.45
C PHE A 19 -18.55 18.93 2.92
N THR A 20 -19.71 19.50 3.24
CA THR A 20 -20.23 19.61 4.61
C THR A 20 -20.40 18.26 5.32
N ASN A 21 -20.70 17.20 4.57
CA ASN A 21 -20.85 15.84 5.12
C ASN A 21 -19.50 15.12 5.35
N SER A 22 -18.43 15.49 4.63
CA SER A 22 -17.09 14.93 4.90
C SER A 22 -16.38 15.65 6.05
N ALA A 23 -16.81 16.85 6.41
CA ALA A 23 -16.27 17.58 7.56
C ALA A 23 -16.71 17.00 8.91
N ASN A 24 -17.86 16.31 8.96
CA ASN A 24 -18.48 15.85 10.21
C ASN A 24 -18.24 14.37 10.53
N ASN A 25 -17.83 13.58 9.54
CA ASN A 25 -17.46 12.19 9.69
C ASN A 25 -15.99 12.06 9.30
N GLN A 26 -15.22 11.18 9.93
CA GLN A 26 -13.84 10.85 9.53
C GLN A 26 -13.81 10.15 8.15
N ASN A 27 -14.34 10.82 7.13
CA ASN A 27 -14.40 10.37 5.77
C ASN A 27 -13.06 10.66 5.11
N ASP A 28 -12.60 9.71 4.32
CA ASP A 28 -11.32 9.75 3.62
C ASP A 28 -11.34 10.68 2.37
N LEU A 29 -12.25 11.67 2.35
CA LEU A 29 -12.44 12.61 1.24
C LEU A 29 -11.64 13.89 1.49
N HIS A 30 -10.68 14.14 0.61
CA HIS A 30 -9.82 15.32 0.65
C HIS A 30 -9.77 15.97 -0.73
N ILE A 31 -9.46 17.26 -0.82
CA ILE A 31 -9.28 17.89 -2.14
C ILE A 31 -7.96 17.44 -2.78
N VAL A 32 -6.87 17.38 -2.02
CA VAL A 32 -5.54 17.05 -2.55
C VAL A 32 -4.90 15.88 -1.78
N GLY A 33 -4.54 14.82 -2.49
CA GLY A 33 -3.60 13.81 -2.02
C GLY A 33 -2.16 14.16 -2.41
N MET A 34 -1.20 14.09 -1.48
CA MET A 34 0.21 14.35 -1.78
C MET A 34 1.09 13.16 -1.41
N ASP A 35 1.73 12.57 -2.42
CA ASP A 35 2.77 11.58 -2.24
C ASP A 35 4.07 12.28 -1.81
N PHE A 36 4.89 11.58 -1.02
CA PHE A 36 6.24 12.02 -0.67
C PHE A 36 6.29 13.50 -0.22
N SER A 37 5.61 13.83 0.88
CA SER A 37 5.52 15.20 1.40
C SER A 37 6.87 15.91 1.59
N THR A 38 7.94 15.14 1.88
CA THR A 38 9.32 15.64 1.96
C THR A 38 9.86 16.13 0.61
N VAL A 39 9.53 15.45 -0.49
CA VAL A 39 9.87 15.89 -1.84
C VAL A 39 9.12 17.16 -2.17
N THR A 40 7.81 17.19 -1.88
CA THR A 40 6.98 18.39 -2.08
C THR A 40 7.54 19.60 -1.32
N LEU A 41 7.95 19.42 -0.06
CA LEU A 41 8.62 20.47 0.74
C LEU A 41 9.89 20.96 0.04
N LYS A 42 10.77 20.05 -0.39
CA LYS A 42 12.03 20.39 -1.06
C LYS A 42 11.79 21.16 -2.37
N THR A 43 10.91 20.66 -3.21
CA THR A 43 10.59 21.28 -4.51
C THR A 43 9.89 22.62 -4.35
N SER A 44 9.17 22.83 -3.23
CA SER A 44 8.52 24.10 -2.89
C SER A 44 9.50 25.14 -2.34
N VAL A 45 10.50 24.72 -1.56
CA VAL A 45 11.51 25.62 -0.98
C VAL A 45 12.45 26.19 -2.04
N PHE A 46 12.86 25.36 -3.00
CA PHE A 46 13.83 25.74 -4.04
C PHE A 46 13.49 27.03 -4.80
N PRO A 47 12.26 27.24 -5.31
CA PRO A 47 11.89 28.49 -5.97
C PRO A 47 11.82 29.70 -5.02
N ILE A 48 11.46 29.52 -3.74
CA ILE A 48 11.42 30.60 -2.75
C ILE A 48 12.81 31.18 -2.51
N VAL A 49 13.83 30.32 -2.48
CA VAL A 49 15.24 30.74 -2.30
C VAL A 49 15.90 31.21 -3.61
N GLY A 50 15.11 31.48 -4.65
CA GLY A 50 15.59 32.02 -5.93
C GLY A 50 16.23 30.98 -6.84
N ASN A 51 15.87 29.70 -6.71
CA ASN A 51 16.48 28.57 -7.43
C ASN A 51 18.00 28.43 -7.20
N ASP A 52 18.46 28.83 -6.01
CA ASP A 52 19.86 28.79 -5.62
C ASP A 52 20.14 27.55 -4.74
N TYR A 53 20.88 26.59 -5.29
CA TYR A 53 21.24 25.36 -4.58
C TYR A 53 22.00 25.64 -3.28
N SER A 54 22.83 26.68 -3.23
CA SER A 54 23.60 27.03 -2.02
C SER A 54 22.71 27.50 -0.86
N LYS A 55 21.49 27.96 -1.18
CA LYS A 55 20.48 28.43 -0.23
C LYS A 55 19.34 27.42 -0.01
N SER A 56 19.41 26.25 -0.64
CA SER A 56 18.37 25.23 -0.55
C SER A 56 18.50 24.36 0.71
N LEU A 57 17.55 23.44 0.93
CA LEU A 57 17.60 22.45 2.02
C LEU A 57 18.82 21.52 1.93
N GLU A 58 19.24 21.23 0.70
CA GLU A 58 20.34 20.34 0.37
C GLU A 58 21.43 21.16 -0.33
N ALA A 59 22.22 21.88 0.46
CA ALA A 59 23.23 22.78 -0.08
C ALA A 59 24.48 22.00 -0.50
N PRO A 60 24.98 22.16 -1.75
CA PRO A 60 26.28 21.65 -2.14
C PRO A 60 27.37 22.23 -1.23
N SER A 61 28.28 21.38 -0.78
CA SER A 61 29.39 21.76 0.08
C SER A 61 30.66 20.99 -0.30
N LYS A 62 31.83 21.51 0.11
CA LYS A 62 33.10 20.78 0.02
C LYS A 62 33.69 20.64 1.41
N VAL A 63 34.02 19.41 1.80
CA VAL A 63 34.70 19.12 3.07
C VAL A 63 35.95 18.33 2.73
N ALA A 64 37.12 18.90 3.05
CA ALA A 64 38.43 18.33 2.70
C ALA A 64 38.53 17.93 1.21
N GLY A 65 38.12 18.82 0.30
CA GLY A 65 38.16 18.59 -1.15
C GLY A 65 37.08 17.64 -1.70
N THR A 66 36.33 16.94 -0.84
CA THR A 66 35.26 16.02 -1.23
C THR A 66 33.93 16.76 -1.32
N ASN A 67 33.21 16.60 -2.44
CA ASN A 67 31.85 17.12 -2.59
C ASN A 67 30.90 16.40 -1.62
N LYS A 68 30.15 17.16 -0.83
CA LYS A 68 29.15 16.68 0.12
C LYS A 68 27.86 17.48 0.00
N VAL A 69 26.76 16.92 0.48
CA VAL A 69 25.50 17.65 0.67
C VAL A 69 25.42 18.07 2.14
N SER A 70 25.16 19.35 2.39
CA SER A 70 24.94 19.89 3.73
C SER A 70 23.48 20.22 3.94
N TYR A 71 22.96 19.86 5.12
CA TYR A 71 21.61 20.18 5.58
C TYR A 71 21.62 21.27 6.66
N ASN A 72 22.80 21.88 6.93
CA ASN A 72 22.96 22.87 8.00
C ASN A 72 22.08 24.11 7.79
N SER A 73 21.72 24.41 6.54
CA SER A 73 20.82 25.51 6.24
C SER A 73 19.47 25.33 6.95
N LEU A 74 18.96 24.11 7.10
CA LEU A 74 17.69 23.87 7.79
C LEU A 74 17.77 24.08 9.31
N SER A 75 18.89 23.73 9.93
CA SER A 75 19.11 23.90 11.38
C SER A 75 19.60 25.29 11.77
N THR A 76 20.15 26.07 10.82
CA THR A 76 20.63 27.43 11.09
C THR A 76 19.48 28.43 11.15
N THR A 77 19.28 29.03 12.32
CA THR A 77 18.25 30.05 12.54
C THR A 77 18.40 31.23 11.57
N GLY A 78 17.30 31.58 10.89
CA GLY A 78 17.25 32.72 9.98
C GLY A 78 17.88 32.48 8.61
N SER A 79 18.37 31.27 8.32
CA SER A 79 18.86 30.96 6.98
C SER A 79 17.71 31.07 5.94
N PRO A 80 18.01 31.39 4.67
CA PRO A 80 16.98 31.41 3.62
C PRO A 80 16.20 30.09 3.52
N ALA A 81 16.90 28.96 3.62
CA ALA A 81 16.29 27.63 3.57
C ALA A 81 15.33 27.40 4.75
N GLN A 82 15.73 27.78 5.97
CA GLN A 82 14.91 27.58 7.16
C GLN A 82 13.65 28.45 7.11
N VAL A 83 13.79 29.72 6.72
CA VAL A 83 12.65 30.64 6.60
C VAL A 83 11.68 30.15 5.53
N ALA A 84 12.18 29.79 4.34
CA ALA A 84 11.36 29.23 3.27
C ALA A 84 10.67 27.92 3.68
N ALA A 85 11.41 26.99 4.32
CA ALA A 85 10.86 25.73 4.79
C ALA A 85 9.76 25.93 5.82
N ARG A 86 9.91 26.91 6.73
CA ARG A 86 8.89 27.25 7.72
C ARG A 86 7.62 27.79 7.05
N THR A 87 7.77 28.66 6.05
CA THR A 87 6.63 29.17 5.26
C THR A 87 5.87 28.02 4.59
N VAL A 88 6.59 27.13 3.91
CA VAL A 88 6.00 25.97 3.25
C VAL A 88 5.32 25.03 4.25
N TYR A 89 6.02 24.69 5.33
CA TYR A 89 5.54 23.81 6.37
C TYR A 89 4.26 24.34 7.01
N ASN A 90 4.21 25.62 7.39
CA ASN A 90 3.04 26.21 8.02
C ASN A 90 1.82 26.14 7.07
N LYS A 91 1.99 26.47 5.79
CA LYS A 91 0.89 26.40 4.82
C LYS A 91 0.37 24.97 4.62
N LEU A 92 1.28 24.00 4.50
CA LEU A 92 0.92 22.59 4.40
C LEU A 92 0.24 22.08 5.67
N LYS A 93 0.74 22.50 6.85
CA LYS A 93 0.14 22.18 8.16
C LYS A 93 -1.28 22.72 8.25
N ASP A 94 -1.52 23.97 7.84
CA ASP A 94 -2.84 24.59 7.88
C ASP A 94 -3.80 23.88 6.90
N ALA A 95 -3.34 23.59 5.68
CA ALA A 95 -4.12 22.87 4.69
C ALA A 95 -4.46 21.44 5.15
N ALA A 96 -3.50 20.72 5.73
CA ALA A 96 -3.73 19.39 6.28
C ALA A 96 -4.64 19.42 7.52
N GLY A 97 -4.45 20.40 8.41
CA GLY A 97 -5.28 20.61 9.60
C GLY A 97 -6.74 20.95 9.27
N SER A 98 -6.99 21.54 8.10
CA SER A 98 -8.35 21.77 7.59
C SER A 98 -9.01 20.54 6.97
N GLY A 99 -8.28 19.42 6.84
CA GLY A 99 -8.74 18.24 6.12
C GLY A 99 -8.72 18.37 4.59
N ALA A 100 -8.28 19.50 4.03
CA ALA A 100 -8.25 19.70 2.57
C ALA A 100 -7.13 18.91 1.88
N VAL A 101 -6.03 18.66 2.58
CA VAL A 101 -4.85 17.98 2.07
C VAL A 101 -4.54 16.77 2.93
N VAL A 102 -4.31 15.62 2.30
CA VAL A 102 -3.73 14.46 2.97
C VAL A 102 -2.30 14.26 2.50
N LEU A 103 -1.38 14.26 3.46
CA LEU A 103 0.02 13.90 3.22
C LEU A 103 0.14 12.40 3.35
N GLN A 104 0.32 11.69 2.23
CA GLN A 104 0.43 10.24 2.27
C GLN A 104 1.68 9.85 3.07
N PRO A 105 1.56 8.94 4.06
CA PRO A 105 2.74 8.39 4.70
C PRO A 105 3.55 7.60 3.65
N LEU A 106 4.85 7.37 3.92
CA LEU A 106 5.73 6.57 3.05
C LEU A 106 4.99 5.34 2.52
N GLY A 107 5.11 4.94 1.26
CA GLY A 107 4.47 3.73 0.70
C GLY A 107 2.94 3.64 0.81
N GLN A 108 2.26 4.76 1.07
CA GLN A 108 0.88 4.99 0.63
C GLN A 108 0.95 5.95 -0.55
N TYR A 109 0.09 5.75 -1.54
CA TYR A 109 0.07 6.55 -2.75
C TYR A 109 -1.31 7.10 -2.97
N SER A 110 -1.38 8.34 -3.44
CA SER A 110 -2.63 9.04 -3.66
C SER A 110 -3.46 8.34 -4.72
N SER A 111 -2.82 7.68 -5.69
CA SER A 111 -3.46 6.87 -6.74
C SER A 111 -4.40 5.80 -6.20
N GLY A 112 -4.01 5.11 -5.12
CA GLY A 112 -4.80 4.03 -4.52
C GLY A 112 -6.13 4.49 -3.93
N LYS A 113 -6.29 5.79 -3.66
CA LYS A 113 -7.52 6.40 -3.16
C LYS A 113 -8.18 7.31 -4.20
N GLN A 114 -7.40 7.97 -5.06
CA GLN A 114 -7.90 8.85 -6.11
C GLN A 114 -8.79 8.10 -7.11
N ILE A 115 -8.45 6.84 -7.42
CA ILE A 115 -9.27 6.00 -8.28
C ILE A 115 -10.72 5.83 -7.76
N TYR A 116 -10.96 6.05 -6.46
CA TYR A 116 -12.28 5.97 -5.84
C TYR A 116 -12.92 7.34 -5.59
N HIS A 117 -12.43 8.39 -6.25
CA HIS A 117 -12.86 9.78 -6.07
C HIS A 117 -12.70 10.30 -4.63
N ASN A 118 -11.81 9.70 -3.83
CA ASN A 118 -11.47 10.22 -2.50
C ASN A 118 -10.64 11.51 -2.61
N PHE A 119 -10.00 11.77 -3.74
CA PHE A 119 -9.26 13.00 -4.03
C PHE A 119 -9.72 13.64 -5.33
N ALA A 120 -9.92 14.96 -5.32
CA ALA A 120 -10.14 15.72 -6.55
C ALA A 120 -8.85 15.93 -7.33
N LEU A 121 -7.74 16.13 -6.62
CA LEU A 121 -6.41 16.38 -7.16
C LEU A 121 -5.39 15.48 -6.45
N SER A 122 -4.34 15.08 -7.15
CA SER A 122 -3.21 14.41 -6.52
C SER A 122 -1.88 14.95 -7.04
N ILE A 123 -0.86 14.90 -6.18
CA ILE A 123 0.53 15.12 -6.54
C ILE A 123 1.26 13.82 -6.27
N GLY A 124 1.78 13.21 -7.34
CA GLY A 124 2.43 11.91 -7.27
C GLY A 124 3.49 11.73 -8.33
N SER A 125 4.19 10.60 -8.25
CA SER A 125 5.16 10.21 -9.27
C SER A 125 4.45 9.86 -10.59
N THR A 126 5.04 10.21 -11.73
CA THR A 126 4.56 9.78 -13.05
C THR A 126 4.54 8.26 -13.20
N ALA A 127 5.40 7.54 -12.47
CA ALA A 127 5.39 6.07 -12.41
C ALA A 127 4.07 5.50 -11.85
N GLY A 128 3.36 6.29 -11.04
CA GLY A 128 2.05 5.94 -10.49
C GLY A 128 0.88 6.28 -11.40
N TYR A 129 1.08 6.89 -12.58
CA TYR A 129 -0.01 7.40 -13.43
C TYR A 129 -1.09 6.34 -13.70
N LEU A 130 -0.69 5.14 -14.15
CA LEU A 130 -1.58 4.03 -14.49
C LEU A 130 -2.39 3.47 -13.30
N TYR A 131 -2.07 3.89 -12.08
CA TYR A 131 -2.73 3.45 -10.85
C TYR A 131 -3.87 4.40 -10.43
N ASN A 132 -4.02 5.56 -11.08
CA ASN A 132 -5.01 6.57 -10.70
C ASN A 132 -6.39 6.31 -11.32
N PHE A 133 -6.50 5.39 -12.28
CA PHE A 133 -7.72 5.12 -13.02
C PHE A 133 -7.91 3.64 -13.29
N ILE A 134 -9.15 3.25 -13.58
CA ILE A 134 -9.44 1.99 -14.27
C ILE A 134 -9.45 2.22 -15.78
N ASP A 135 -8.93 1.27 -16.54
CA ASP A 135 -9.11 1.26 -17.99
C ASP A 135 -10.55 0.81 -18.29
N ASP A 136 -11.21 1.35 -19.31
CA ASP A 136 -12.62 1.02 -19.64
C ASP A 136 -12.80 -0.49 -19.91
N ILE A 137 -11.73 -1.15 -20.36
CA ILE A 137 -11.66 -2.60 -20.60
C ILE A 137 -11.53 -3.40 -19.28
N ALA A 138 -11.06 -2.77 -18.20
CA ALA A 138 -10.81 -3.36 -16.89
C ALA A 138 -12.03 -3.29 -15.94
N ALA A 139 -13.23 -3.00 -16.45
CA ALA A 139 -14.51 -2.79 -15.76
C ALA A 139 -15.02 -4.00 -14.92
N SER A 140 -14.15 -4.92 -14.55
CA SER A 140 -14.47 -6.13 -13.80
C SER A 140 -13.68 -6.23 -12.48
N ALA A 141 -12.71 -5.36 -12.20
CA ALA A 141 -11.97 -5.38 -10.94
C ALA A 141 -12.90 -5.28 -9.72
N LEU A 142 -12.57 -5.99 -8.64
CA LEU A 142 -13.33 -5.94 -7.39
C LEU A 142 -12.62 -5.05 -6.38
N ARG A 143 -13.40 -4.31 -5.60
CA ARG A 143 -12.94 -3.61 -4.40
C ARG A 143 -13.48 -4.33 -3.18
N PHE A 144 -12.57 -4.50 -2.23
CA PHE A 144 -12.85 -5.07 -0.93
C PHE A 144 -12.67 -3.96 0.11
N THR A 145 -13.71 -3.69 0.88
CA THR A 145 -13.66 -2.72 1.98
C THR A 145 -14.08 -3.39 3.26
N PHE A 146 -13.26 -3.28 4.29
CA PHE A 146 -13.59 -3.70 5.63
C PHE A 146 -14.23 -2.54 6.41
N ASP A 147 -15.02 -2.90 7.42
CA ASP A 147 -15.53 -1.92 8.38
C ASP A 147 -14.39 -1.38 9.28
N SER A 148 -14.70 -0.40 10.13
CA SER A 148 -13.73 0.29 10.99
C SER A 148 -12.95 -0.63 11.95
N SER A 149 -13.44 -1.84 12.24
CA SER A 149 -12.71 -2.79 13.08
C SER A 149 -11.58 -3.51 12.34
N LEU A 150 -11.59 -3.49 11.00
CA LEU A 150 -10.66 -4.19 10.12
C LEU A 150 -10.20 -3.34 8.93
N ASP A 151 -10.44 -2.03 8.95
CA ASP A 151 -10.17 -1.10 7.85
C ASP A 151 -8.69 -0.97 7.48
N LYS A 152 -7.78 -1.47 8.34
CA LYS A 152 -6.36 -1.55 8.03
C LYS A 152 -6.00 -2.75 7.20
N PHE A 153 -6.88 -3.74 7.03
CA PHE A 153 -6.63 -4.92 6.23
C PHE A 153 -7.00 -4.74 4.76
N SER A 154 -6.26 -5.43 3.90
CA SER A 154 -6.54 -5.54 2.47
C SER A 154 -6.13 -6.90 1.93
N PHE A 155 -6.77 -7.33 0.85
CA PHE A 155 -6.45 -8.55 0.13
C PHE A 155 -5.31 -8.36 -0.89
N ASP A 156 -4.81 -7.13 -1.03
CA ASP A 156 -4.04 -6.74 -2.20
C ASP A 156 -2.55 -7.02 -2.03
N ASP A 157 -1.99 -7.93 -2.83
CA ASP A 157 -0.53 -8.06 -2.95
C ASP A 157 0.04 -6.99 -3.91
N ASN A 158 -0.80 -6.32 -4.72
CA ASN A 158 -0.35 -5.46 -5.79
C ASN A 158 -1.17 -4.15 -5.90
N ASP A 159 -0.54 -3.02 -5.59
CA ASP A 159 -1.20 -1.70 -5.54
C ASP A 159 -1.85 -1.25 -6.89
N ASN A 160 -1.72 -1.99 -8.00
CA ASN A 160 -2.29 -1.63 -9.31
C ASN A 160 -3.67 -2.24 -9.61
N PRO A 161 -4.75 -1.45 -9.58
CA PRO A 161 -6.05 -1.89 -10.06
C PRO A 161 -6.18 -2.09 -11.57
N ALA A 162 -5.26 -1.54 -12.38
CA ALA A 162 -5.27 -1.68 -13.84
C ALA A 162 -4.70 -3.02 -14.35
N ALA A 163 -4.16 -3.89 -13.48
CA ALA A 163 -3.70 -5.22 -13.88
C ALA A 163 -4.90 -6.18 -13.99
N SER A 164 -5.38 -6.38 -15.22
CA SER A 164 -6.60 -7.11 -15.62
C SER A 164 -6.71 -8.60 -15.26
N ASN A 165 -5.91 -9.15 -14.34
CA ASN A 165 -5.94 -10.58 -14.03
C ASN A 165 -6.09 -10.84 -12.52
N TYR A 166 -7.32 -11.19 -12.11
CA TYR A 166 -7.69 -11.52 -10.73
C TYR A 166 -6.74 -12.52 -10.05
N ASN A 167 -6.21 -13.47 -10.84
CA ASN A 167 -5.32 -14.52 -10.38
C ASN A 167 -3.99 -14.03 -9.82
N ASN A 168 -3.61 -12.77 -10.08
CA ASN A 168 -2.31 -12.24 -9.67
C ASN A 168 -2.40 -11.19 -8.54
N ARG A 169 -3.61 -10.79 -8.14
CA ARG A 169 -3.80 -9.61 -7.26
C ARG A 169 -4.18 -9.96 -5.82
N TYR A 170 -5.12 -10.89 -5.66
CA TYR A 170 -5.70 -11.19 -4.34
C TYR A 170 -5.30 -12.56 -3.80
N PHE A 171 -5.19 -13.55 -4.70
CA PHE A 171 -4.97 -14.95 -4.36
C PHE A 171 -3.75 -15.44 -5.10
N VAL A 172 -2.66 -15.64 -4.36
CA VAL A 172 -1.36 -15.97 -4.95
C VAL A 172 -1.16 -17.48 -5.02
N SER A 173 -0.64 -17.95 -6.16
CA SER A 173 -0.12 -19.31 -6.27
C SER A 173 1.03 -19.51 -5.29
N PHE A 174 1.22 -20.72 -4.81
CA PHE A 174 2.33 -21.08 -3.94
C PHE A 174 2.96 -22.39 -4.38
N LYS A 175 4.21 -22.60 -3.97
CA LYS A 175 4.96 -23.85 -4.13
C LYS A 175 5.78 -24.08 -2.87
N GLN A 176 5.91 -25.33 -2.43
CA GLN A 176 6.65 -25.62 -1.20
C GLN A 176 8.15 -25.53 -1.42
N GLY A 177 8.89 -25.09 -0.41
CA GLY A 177 10.35 -25.12 -0.44
C GLY A 177 11.03 -24.01 -1.26
N SER A 178 12.36 -24.07 -1.22
CA SER A 178 13.27 -23.05 -1.77
C SER A 178 13.63 -23.27 -3.24
N GLU A 179 13.34 -24.44 -3.79
CA GLU A 179 13.64 -24.79 -5.18
C GLU A 179 12.91 -23.90 -6.19
N TYR A 180 11.77 -23.33 -5.78
CA TYR A 180 10.93 -22.48 -6.61
C TYR A 180 11.17 -20.98 -6.47
N LEU A 181 12.09 -20.56 -5.59
CA LEU A 181 12.43 -19.15 -5.42
C LEU A 181 12.84 -18.50 -6.75
N SER A 182 12.57 -17.20 -6.89
CA SER A 182 13.18 -16.43 -7.99
C SER A 182 14.70 -16.51 -7.94
N ALA A 183 15.35 -16.37 -9.10
CA ALA A 183 16.81 -16.31 -9.19
C ALA A 183 17.39 -15.28 -8.21
N SER A 184 16.78 -14.10 -8.12
CA SER A 184 17.17 -13.04 -7.18
C SER A 184 16.97 -13.37 -5.70
N ALA A 185 16.12 -14.34 -5.36
CA ALA A 185 15.83 -14.75 -3.99
C ALA A 185 16.66 -15.97 -3.55
N LYS A 186 17.06 -16.85 -4.49
CA LYS A 186 17.87 -18.06 -4.21
C LYS A 186 19.20 -17.74 -3.53
N ASP A 187 19.88 -16.68 -3.99
CA ASP A 187 21.21 -16.34 -3.48
C ASP A 187 21.17 -15.57 -2.15
N LYS A 188 19.99 -15.07 -1.75
CA LYS A 188 19.88 -14.13 -0.64
C LYS A 188 19.15 -14.71 0.57
N ASN A 189 18.21 -15.63 0.36
CA ASN A 189 17.52 -16.33 1.44
C ASN A 189 18.26 -17.61 1.82
N LYS A 190 18.30 -17.94 3.11
CA LYS A 190 18.77 -19.25 3.56
C LYS A 190 17.75 -20.31 3.19
N THR A 191 18.11 -21.17 2.25
CA THR A 191 17.21 -22.13 1.60
C THR A 191 16.52 -23.10 2.55
N ASN A 192 17.18 -23.47 3.65
CA ASN A 192 16.64 -24.37 4.69
C ASN A 192 15.61 -23.72 5.62
N GLU A 193 15.52 -22.38 5.63
CA GLU A 193 14.53 -21.63 6.42
C GLU A 193 13.25 -21.34 5.61
N VAL A 194 13.24 -21.58 4.29
CA VAL A 194 12.11 -21.26 3.40
C VAL A 194 11.04 -22.35 3.50
N LEU A 195 9.84 -21.94 3.90
CA LEU A 195 8.69 -22.83 4.05
C LEU A 195 7.92 -22.96 2.73
N LEU A 196 7.71 -21.85 2.02
CA LEU A 196 7.11 -21.84 0.69
C LEU A 196 7.59 -20.64 -0.14
N SER A 197 7.43 -20.76 -1.46
CA SER A 197 7.55 -19.67 -2.44
C SER A 197 6.14 -19.28 -2.93
N PHE A 198 5.86 -17.98 -3.12
CA PHE A 198 4.53 -17.52 -3.52
C PHE A 198 4.51 -16.37 -4.54
N GLY A 199 3.37 -16.21 -5.19
CA GLY A 199 3.09 -15.14 -6.16
C GLY A 199 3.86 -15.31 -7.47
N LYS A 200 3.62 -14.38 -8.41
CA LYS A 200 4.26 -14.39 -9.74
C LYS A 200 5.79 -14.34 -9.69
N ASN A 201 6.33 -13.67 -8.68
CA ASN A 201 7.76 -13.47 -8.51
C ASN A 201 8.41 -14.55 -7.62
N ASN A 202 7.67 -15.57 -7.19
CA ASN A 202 8.15 -16.61 -6.27
C ASN A 202 8.92 -16.02 -5.08
N ASN A 203 8.29 -15.10 -4.36
CA ASN A 203 8.82 -14.50 -3.13
C ASN A 203 8.87 -15.56 -2.02
N ALA A 204 9.76 -15.39 -1.05
CA ALA A 204 9.93 -16.36 0.04
C ALA A 204 8.97 -16.10 1.20
N LEU A 205 8.39 -17.17 1.75
CA LEU A 205 7.85 -17.20 3.11
C LEU A 205 8.76 -18.06 3.99
N ILE A 206 9.38 -17.44 4.98
CA ILE A 206 10.49 -17.99 5.78
C ILE A 206 10.00 -18.30 7.19
N ALA A 207 10.57 -19.34 7.81
CA ALA A 207 10.30 -19.70 9.19
C ALA A 207 10.64 -18.57 10.18
N SER A 208 10.00 -18.63 11.36
CA SER A 208 10.27 -17.69 12.44
C SER A 208 11.75 -17.72 12.85
N GLY A 209 12.31 -16.55 13.18
CA GLY A 209 13.74 -16.37 13.46
C GLY A 209 14.64 -16.30 12.22
N GLY A 210 14.11 -16.63 11.03
CA GLY A 210 14.79 -16.41 9.76
C GLY A 210 14.86 -14.93 9.37
N LYS A 211 15.75 -14.61 8.43
CA LYS A 211 15.88 -13.24 7.89
C LYS A 211 15.41 -13.19 6.44
N THR A 212 14.48 -12.29 6.17
CA THR A 212 14.03 -11.98 4.81
C THR A 212 15.10 -11.24 4.02
N ALA A 213 15.30 -11.64 2.78
CA ALA A 213 16.28 -11.02 1.91
C ALA A 213 15.72 -9.93 0.98
N SER A 214 14.41 -9.91 0.77
CA SER A 214 13.70 -8.90 -0.02
C SER A 214 12.60 -8.23 0.79
N GLY A 215 12.28 -6.98 0.44
CA GLY A 215 11.12 -6.28 0.99
C GLY A 215 9.78 -6.93 0.63
N SER A 216 9.76 -7.79 -0.38
CA SER A 216 8.59 -8.55 -0.83
C SER A 216 8.51 -9.95 -0.20
N ASP A 217 9.54 -10.40 0.50
CA ASP A 217 9.54 -11.66 1.25
C ASP A 217 8.81 -11.49 2.59
N PHE A 218 8.43 -12.60 3.21
CA PHE A 218 7.78 -12.65 4.51
C PHE A 218 8.53 -13.62 5.42
N HIS A 219 8.52 -13.35 6.72
CA HIS A 219 8.85 -14.35 7.74
C HIS A 219 7.67 -14.57 8.67
N MET A 220 7.49 -15.79 9.17
CA MET A 220 6.50 -16.07 10.21
C MET A 220 6.86 -15.31 11.48
N VAL A 221 5.85 -14.81 12.20
CA VAL A 221 6.10 -13.94 13.36
C VAL A 221 6.58 -14.71 14.60
N ASP A 222 6.24 -15.99 14.70
CA ASP A 222 6.55 -16.85 15.83
C ASP A 222 6.45 -18.35 15.45
N VAL A 223 6.87 -19.20 16.38
CA VAL A 223 6.85 -20.66 16.25
C VAL A 223 5.42 -21.21 16.18
N GLU A 224 4.44 -20.55 16.83
CA GLU A 224 3.02 -20.93 16.71
C GLU A 224 2.55 -20.79 15.26
N SER A 225 2.95 -19.70 14.60
CA SER A 225 2.62 -19.42 13.21
C SER A 225 3.36 -20.37 12.26
N ASP A 226 4.62 -20.71 12.54
CA ASP A 226 5.33 -21.79 11.81
C ASP A 226 4.55 -23.10 11.85
N GLN A 227 4.07 -23.49 13.04
CA GLN A 227 3.32 -24.73 13.20
C GLN A 227 1.95 -24.65 12.53
N ALA A 228 1.26 -23.51 12.60
CA ALA A 228 0.00 -23.28 11.89
C ALA A 228 0.18 -23.44 10.37
N LEU A 229 1.23 -22.86 9.80
CA LEU A 229 1.53 -23.01 8.36
C LEU A 229 1.81 -24.47 7.98
N LYS A 230 2.63 -25.18 8.76
CA LYS A 230 2.94 -26.60 8.51
C LYS A 230 1.68 -27.47 8.55
N THR A 231 0.82 -27.26 9.55
CA THR A 231 -0.47 -27.95 9.65
C THR A 231 -1.37 -27.63 8.45
N ALA A 232 -1.44 -26.36 8.06
CA ALA A 232 -2.25 -25.93 6.92
C ALA A 232 -1.75 -26.52 5.60
N LEU A 233 -0.44 -26.53 5.36
CA LEU A 233 0.16 -27.17 4.19
C LEU A 233 -0.15 -28.67 4.15
N ALA A 234 -0.03 -29.37 5.28
CA ALA A 234 -0.34 -30.78 5.36
C ALA A 234 -1.83 -31.08 5.11
N GLU A 235 -2.73 -30.16 5.45
CA GLU A 235 -4.16 -30.27 5.12
C GLU A 235 -4.38 -30.09 3.62
N VAL A 236 -3.81 -29.03 3.05
CA VAL A 236 -3.97 -28.66 1.63
C VAL A 236 -3.38 -29.72 0.70
N THR A 237 -2.22 -30.30 1.02
CA THR A 237 -1.58 -31.30 0.14
C THR A 237 -2.17 -32.70 0.24
N LYS A 238 -3.03 -32.97 1.22
CA LYS A 238 -3.79 -34.24 1.29
C LYS A 238 -5.00 -34.23 0.39
N ASP A 239 -5.43 -33.05 -0.07
CA ASP A 239 -6.57 -32.90 -0.96
C ASP A 239 -6.18 -33.31 -2.39
N ASP A 240 -6.97 -34.18 -3.00
CA ASP A 240 -6.74 -34.63 -4.39
C ASP A 240 -6.77 -33.48 -5.40
N ASN A 241 -7.36 -32.33 -5.04
CA ASN A 241 -7.40 -31.12 -5.87
C ASN A 241 -6.59 -29.98 -5.24
N GLN A 242 -5.41 -30.27 -4.67
CA GLN A 242 -4.54 -29.29 -4.01
C GLN A 242 -4.20 -28.07 -4.89
N GLU A 243 -4.17 -28.23 -6.21
CA GLU A 243 -3.93 -27.17 -7.18
C GLU A 243 -5.00 -26.07 -7.19
N ASN A 244 -6.20 -26.37 -6.66
CA ASN A 244 -7.27 -25.42 -6.43
C ASN A 244 -7.03 -24.57 -5.18
N TYR A 245 -6.07 -24.90 -4.33
CA TYR A 245 -5.75 -23.99 -3.23
C TYR A 245 -4.89 -22.83 -3.70
N LYS A 246 -5.16 -21.67 -3.12
CA LYS A 246 -4.33 -20.46 -3.27
C LYS A 246 -4.05 -19.88 -1.90
N LEU A 247 -2.92 -19.19 -1.80
CA LEU A 247 -2.56 -18.45 -0.60
C LEU A 247 -3.18 -17.06 -0.68
N LEU A 248 -3.92 -16.72 0.36
CA LEU A 248 -4.45 -15.39 0.62
C LEU A 248 -3.58 -14.71 1.68
N ILE A 249 -3.09 -13.52 1.35
CA ILE A 249 -2.26 -12.70 2.23
C ILE A 249 -3.07 -11.46 2.64
N LEU A 250 -3.72 -11.52 3.80
CA LEU A 250 -4.48 -10.40 4.35
C LEU A 250 -3.50 -9.42 5.01
N ARG A 251 -3.04 -8.43 4.25
CA ARG A 251 -2.02 -7.47 4.70
C ARG A 251 -2.62 -6.33 5.50
N GLN A 252 -1.97 -6.01 6.60
CA GLN A 252 -2.28 -4.85 7.42
C GLN A 252 -1.47 -3.62 6.95
N SER A 253 -2.14 -2.49 6.78
CA SER A 253 -1.54 -1.23 6.31
C SER A 253 -0.80 -0.46 7.41
N SER A 254 -0.99 -0.82 8.67
CA SER A 254 -0.35 -0.28 9.88
C SER A 254 -0.08 -1.38 10.89
N ASN A 255 0.74 -1.12 11.92
CA ASN A 255 0.96 -2.05 13.02
C ASN A 255 -0.08 -1.80 14.13
N ASP A 256 -1.30 -2.30 13.94
CA ASP A 256 -2.37 -2.23 14.94
C ASP A 256 -2.65 -3.64 15.49
N ASP A 257 -2.15 -3.92 16.69
CA ASP A 257 -2.23 -5.25 17.28
C ASP A 257 -3.66 -5.69 17.59
N ASN A 258 -4.58 -4.75 17.85
CA ASN A 258 -5.98 -5.04 18.12
C ASN A 258 -6.69 -5.50 16.84
N GLN A 259 -6.49 -4.80 15.73
CA GLN A 259 -7.05 -5.23 14.45
C GLN A 259 -6.43 -6.56 13.99
N LEU A 260 -5.13 -6.77 14.24
CA LEU A 260 -4.47 -8.04 13.93
C LEU A 260 -5.09 -9.20 14.71
N ALA A 261 -5.27 -9.05 16.02
CA ALA A 261 -5.92 -10.05 16.86
C ALA A 261 -7.35 -10.32 16.39
N THR A 262 -8.09 -9.26 16.03
CA THR A 262 -9.47 -9.36 15.52
C THR A 262 -9.52 -10.16 14.22
N MET A 263 -8.66 -9.84 13.25
CA MET A 263 -8.60 -10.57 11.96
C MET A 263 -8.16 -12.03 12.17
N LYS A 264 -7.11 -12.27 12.97
CA LYS A 264 -6.65 -13.63 13.32
C LYS A 264 -7.80 -14.46 13.90
N ALA A 265 -8.48 -13.94 14.92
CA ALA A 265 -9.59 -14.64 15.58
C ALA A 265 -10.74 -14.94 14.61
N LYS A 266 -11.10 -13.98 13.74
CA LYS A 266 -12.13 -14.14 12.71
C LYS A 266 -11.79 -15.26 11.74
N VAL A 267 -10.59 -15.25 11.18
CA VAL A 267 -10.11 -16.28 10.25
C VAL A 267 -10.08 -17.65 10.91
N MET A 268 -9.54 -17.74 12.13
CA MET A 268 -9.51 -19.01 12.88
C MET A 268 -10.92 -19.55 13.14
N ASN A 269 -11.87 -18.69 13.49
CA ASN A 269 -13.26 -19.09 13.72
C ASN A 269 -13.96 -19.58 12.45
N LEU A 270 -13.69 -18.96 11.31
CA LEU A 270 -14.22 -19.39 10.02
C LEU A 270 -13.60 -20.74 9.61
N ALA A 271 -12.28 -20.88 9.72
CA ALA A 271 -11.56 -22.09 9.38
C ALA A 271 -11.97 -23.30 10.25
N SER A 272 -12.25 -23.08 11.53
CA SER A 272 -12.67 -24.16 12.44
C SER A 272 -14.10 -24.65 12.18
N LYS A 273 -14.96 -23.77 11.65
CA LYS A 273 -16.35 -24.11 11.28
C LYS A 273 -16.47 -24.65 9.85
N ASP A 274 -15.44 -24.50 9.03
CA ASP A 274 -15.43 -25.01 7.67
C ASP A 274 -15.13 -26.52 7.65
N THR A 275 -16.22 -27.29 7.58
CA THR A 275 -16.16 -28.76 7.50
C THR A 275 -15.66 -29.26 6.15
N LYS A 276 -15.72 -28.44 5.10
CA LYS A 276 -15.24 -28.79 3.76
C LYS A 276 -13.77 -28.44 3.54
N LYS A 277 -13.15 -27.75 4.51
CA LYS A 277 -11.73 -27.33 4.46
C LYS A 277 -11.41 -26.43 3.26
N GLU A 278 -12.41 -25.71 2.75
CA GLU A 278 -12.25 -24.73 1.69
C GLU A 278 -11.53 -23.45 2.17
N LEU A 279 -11.37 -23.25 3.47
CA LEU A 279 -10.65 -22.17 4.13
C LEU A 279 -9.80 -22.75 5.27
N VAL A 280 -8.48 -22.59 5.18
CA VAL A 280 -7.51 -23.12 6.16
C VAL A 280 -6.62 -22.00 6.67
N TYR A 281 -6.66 -21.73 7.98
CA TYR A 281 -5.78 -20.75 8.61
C TYR A 281 -4.31 -21.21 8.58
N ALA A 282 -3.40 -20.33 8.14
CA ALA A 282 -2.01 -20.66 7.88
C ALA A 282 -1.01 -19.82 8.71
N GLY A 283 -1.46 -19.15 9.76
CA GLY A 283 -0.60 -18.38 10.66
C GLY A 283 -0.54 -16.88 10.37
N VAL A 284 0.35 -16.19 11.10
CA VAL A 284 0.65 -14.77 10.90
C VAL A 284 2.08 -14.63 10.41
N ALA A 285 2.27 -13.75 9.43
CA ALA A 285 3.58 -13.43 8.87
C ALA A 285 3.82 -11.92 8.86
N LYS A 286 5.08 -11.53 8.67
CA LYS A 286 5.50 -10.14 8.64
C LYS A 286 6.40 -9.90 7.44
N GLY A 287 6.10 -8.84 6.69
CA GLY A 287 6.85 -8.46 5.51
C GLY A 287 8.31 -8.10 5.85
N GLY A 288 9.22 -8.45 4.94
CA GLY A 288 10.67 -8.33 5.11
C GLY A 288 11.25 -6.93 4.93
N SER A 289 10.43 -5.97 4.50
CA SER A 289 10.87 -4.58 4.37
C SER A 289 11.12 -3.97 5.76
N SER A 290 12.38 -3.71 6.09
CA SER A 290 12.79 -3.07 7.34
C SER A 290 12.20 -1.67 7.52
N SER A 291 11.86 -0.99 6.42
CA SER A 291 11.23 0.33 6.48
C SER A 291 9.76 0.27 6.89
N ARG A 292 9.06 -0.84 6.61
CA ARG A 292 7.61 -0.99 6.84
C ARG A 292 7.20 -2.47 6.95
N PRO A 293 7.57 -3.18 8.02
CA PRO A 293 7.24 -4.59 8.12
C PRO A 293 5.74 -4.72 8.47
N ARG A 294 4.91 -4.98 7.46
CA ARG A 294 3.45 -5.12 7.58
C ARG A 294 3.11 -6.53 8.05
N ASN A 295 2.34 -6.64 9.11
CA ASN A 295 1.76 -7.92 9.53
C ASN A 295 0.76 -8.39 8.47
N ALA A 296 0.63 -9.70 8.33
CA ALA A 296 -0.33 -10.33 7.45
C ALA A 296 -0.91 -11.59 8.08
N VAL A 297 -2.21 -11.79 7.93
CA VAL A 297 -2.86 -13.06 8.26
C VAL A 297 -2.88 -13.93 7.00
N LEU A 298 -2.34 -15.14 7.10
CA LEU A 298 -2.23 -16.08 6.00
C LEU A 298 -3.37 -17.09 6.02
N VAL A 299 -3.98 -17.32 4.87
CA VAL A 299 -5.11 -18.25 4.72
C VAL A 299 -4.97 -19.01 3.41
N PHE A 300 -5.11 -20.33 3.40
CA PHE A 300 -5.35 -21.05 2.15
C PHE A 300 -6.85 -21.10 1.87
N VAL A 301 -7.22 -20.87 0.61
CA VAL A 301 -8.61 -20.97 0.17
C VAL A 301 -8.71 -21.83 -1.08
N LYS A 302 -9.77 -22.65 -1.16
CA LYS A 302 -10.00 -23.60 -2.26
C LYS A 302 -10.93 -23.00 -3.32
N THR A 303 -10.44 -22.86 -4.54
CA THR A 303 -11.24 -22.37 -5.66
C THR A 303 -12.09 -23.45 -6.30
N SER A 304 -13.10 -23.01 -7.03
CA SER A 304 -13.95 -23.87 -7.86
C SER A 304 -13.18 -24.57 -9.00
N ASN A 305 -12.07 -23.98 -9.45
CA ASN A 305 -11.19 -24.49 -10.50
C ASN A 305 -9.77 -23.92 -10.34
N ASN A 306 -8.79 -24.36 -11.13
CA ASN A 306 -7.38 -23.94 -10.97
C ASN A 306 -7.17 -22.41 -11.01
N ASN A 307 -8.08 -21.67 -11.65
CA ASN A 307 -8.09 -20.22 -11.73
C ASN A 307 -9.23 -19.62 -10.87
N PHE A 308 -8.96 -18.48 -10.24
CA PHE A 308 -10.02 -17.75 -9.55
C PHE A 308 -11.02 -17.19 -10.56
N VAL A 309 -12.30 -17.43 -10.28
CA VAL A 309 -13.42 -16.71 -10.91
C VAL A 309 -13.94 -15.64 -9.94
N LYS A 310 -14.59 -14.60 -10.49
CA LYS A 310 -15.15 -13.48 -9.72
C LYS A 310 -15.98 -13.94 -8.50
N THR A 311 -16.75 -15.02 -8.67
CA THR A 311 -17.60 -15.59 -7.60
C THR A 311 -16.82 -16.12 -6.42
N ASP A 312 -15.64 -16.71 -6.64
CA ASP A 312 -14.77 -17.20 -5.56
C ASP A 312 -14.19 -16.01 -4.77
N LEU A 313 -13.78 -14.95 -5.46
CA LEU A 313 -13.31 -13.72 -4.83
C LEU A 313 -14.39 -13.08 -3.95
N GLU A 314 -15.62 -12.97 -4.48
CA GLU A 314 -16.76 -12.42 -3.74
C GLU A 314 -17.13 -13.28 -2.53
N LYS A 315 -17.14 -14.61 -2.68
CA LYS A 315 -17.41 -15.57 -1.61
C LYS A 315 -16.45 -15.36 -0.45
N TYR A 316 -15.13 -15.45 -0.71
CA TYR A 316 -14.13 -15.34 0.35
C TYR A 316 -14.04 -13.93 0.93
N GLY A 317 -14.15 -12.90 0.09
CA GLY A 317 -14.21 -11.51 0.55
C GLY A 317 -15.33 -11.30 1.57
N LYS A 318 -16.56 -11.73 1.23
CA LYS A 318 -17.73 -11.62 2.12
C LYS A 318 -17.60 -12.48 3.37
N GLN A 319 -17.11 -13.71 3.26
CA GLN A 319 -16.90 -14.59 4.42
C GLN A 319 -15.92 -13.98 5.43
N LEU A 320 -14.85 -13.34 4.94
CA LEU A 320 -13.87 -12.62 5.75
C LEU A 320 -14.41 -11.24 6.23
N GLY A 321 -15.64 -10.90 5.84
CA GLY A 321 -16.39 -9.71 6.22
C GLY A 321 -15.93 -8.42 5.56
N ALA A 322 -15.37 -8.51 4.36
CA ALA A 322 -15.30 -7.37 3.48
C ALA A 322 -16.63 -7.18 2.75
N SER A 323 -17.02 -5.92 2.59
CA SER A 323 -17.96 -5.54 1.54
C SER A 323 -17.24 -5.62 0.20
N VAL A 324 -17.89 -6.24 -0.79
CA VAL A 324 -17.32 -6.46 -2.12
C VAL A 324 -18.14 -5.68 -3.13
N SER A 325 -17.49 -4.78 -3.87
CA SER A 325 -18.10 -4.01 -4.93
C SER A 325 -17.31 -4.13 -6.22
N GLN A 326 -17.99 -4.04 -7.35
CA GLN A 326 -17.35 -4.00 -8.66
C GLN A 326 -16.90 -2.57 -8.94
N LEU A 327 -15.67 -2.43 -9.43
CA LEU A 327 -15.18 -1.19 -10.00
C LEU A 327 -15.72 -1.05 -11.42
N THR A 328 -16.39 0.07 -11.64
CA THR A 328 -17.05 0.44 -12.88
C THR A 328 -16.70 1.89 -13.18
N SER A 329 -16.86 2.31 -14.43
CA SER A 329 -16.68 3.71 -14.81
C SER A 329 -17.60 4.67 -14.06
N ALA A 330 -18.71 4.18 -13.48
CA ALA A 330 -19.65 4.99 -12.71
C ALA A 330 -19.22 5.26 -11.26
N ASN A 331 -18.29 4.47 -10.71
CA ASN A 331 -17.88 4.55 -9.30
C ASN A 331 -16.37 4.59 -9.10
N SER A 332 -15.61 4.69 -10.19
CA SER A 332 -14.16 4.73 -10.22
C SER A 332 -13.71 5.67 -11.32
N LEU A 333 -12.58 6.33 -11.10
CA LEU A 333 -12.01 7.27 -12.05
C LEU A 333 -11.55 6.54 -13.30
N ASN A 334 -11.97 7.03 -14.47
CA ASN A 334 -11.55 6.54 -15.77
C ASN A 334 -10.42 7.39 -16.33
N LYS A 335 -9.64 6.82 -17.25
CA LYS A 335 -8.54 7.55 -17.89
C LYS A 335 -9.00 8.84 -18.57
N SER A 336 -10.19 8.82 -19.18
CA SER A 336 -10.78 9.95 -19.90
C SER A 336 -11.16 11.13 -18.98
N GLU A 337 -11.30 10.89 -17.68
CA GLU A 337 -11.63 11.90 -16.68
C GLU A 337 -10.39 12.57 -16.08
N LEU A 338 -9.19 12.07 -16.39
CA LEU A 338 -7.93 12.58 -15.85
C LEU A 338 -7.29 13.63 -16.74
N VAL A 339 -6.99 14.78 -16.14
CA VAL A 339 -6.09 15.78 -16.69
C VAL A 339 -4.75 15.70 -15.95
N VAL A 340 -3.69 15.38 -16.68
CA VAL A 340 -2.32 15.28 -16.12
C VAL A 340 -1.52 16.51 -16.51
N MET A 341 -0.81 17.06 -15.53
CA MET A 341 -0.02 18.27 -15.66
C MET A 341 1.23 18.16 -14.79
N ASN A 342 2.21 19.02 -15.07
CA ASN A 342 3.31 19.22 -14.13
C ASN A 342 2.78 19.84 -12.82
N ALA A 343 3.31 19.37 -11.70
CA ALA A 343 3.06 20.01 -10.40
C ALA A 343 3.50 21.48 -10.43
N PRO A 344 2.91 22.36 -9.60
CA PRO A 344 3.32 23.76 -9.54
C PRO A 344 4.83 23.92 -9.38
N GLY A 345 5.46 24.72 -10.24
CA GLY A 345 6.90 24.97 -10.20
C GLY A 345 7.30 26.14 -9.30
N LYS A 346 6.32 26.80 -8.68
CA LYS A 346 6.49 28.00 -7.86
C LYS A 346 5.76 27.85 -6.54
N TRP A 347 6.23 28.58 -5.53
CA TRP A 347 5.48 28.82 -4.32
C TRP A 347 4.52 29.99 -4.51
#